data_AF-A0A945C8P6-F1
#
_entry.id   AF-A0A945C8P6-F1
#
_cell.length_a   1.000
_cell.length_b   1.000
_cell.length_c   1.000
_cell.angle_alpha   90.00
_cell.angle_beta   90.00
_cell.angle_gamma   90.00
#
_symmetry.space_group_name_H-M   'P 1'
#
loop_
_entity.id
_entity.type
_entity.pdbx_description
1 polymer ?
#
loop_
_entity_poly.entity_id
_entity_poly.type
_entity_poly.pdbx_seq_one_letter_code
_entity_poly.pdbx_strand_id
1 'polypeptide(L)'
;MFLTAHTSAALLIATKITNPFLGLVLGILSHFILDFIPHGEDGAIANKAKTHKSMLMSMFYLALVDILIASIFLFIFFWQYQPDHYLIFFVTVFGSWLPDLAWGSVEMFKLKTFNWVVILHHKIHDLLDITYSIKYGLILQAAFIALMLFLIWN
;
A
#
# COMPACT_ATOMS: atom_id res chain seq x y z
N MET A 1 -1.54 2.39 4.53
CA MET A 1 -2.37 1.18 4.70
C MET A 1 -1.54 -0.02 4.29
N PHE A 2 -1.98 -1.26 4.51
CA PHE A 2 -1.26 -2.42 3.96
C PHE A 2 -1.31 -2.45 2.42
N LEU A 3 -0.21 -2.88 1.79
CA LEU A 3 -0.01 -3.07 0.35
C LEU A 3 -1.14 -3.88 -0.29
N THR A 4 -1.69 -4.86 0.42
CA THR A 4 -2.80 -5.67 -0.11
C THR A 4 -4.05 -4.82 -0.42
N ALA A 5 -4.35 -3.80 0.41
CA ALA A 5 -5.45 -2.87 0.16
C ALA A 5 -5.12 -1.87 -0.97
N HIS A 6 -3.88 -1.38 -1.05
CA HIS A 6 -3.42 -0.56 -2.18
C HIS A 6 -3.45 -1.34 -3.50
N THR A 7 -3.17 -2.64 -3.45
CA THR A 7 -3.25 -3.55 -4.60
C THR A 7 -4.68 -3.66 -5.09
N SER A 8 -5.67 -3.86 -4.21
CA SER A 8 -7.07 -4.01 -4.63
C SER A 8 -7.63 -2.75 -5.31
N ALA A 9 -7.28 -1.56 -4.81
CA ALA A 9 -7.64 -0.31 -5.47
C ALA A 9 -6.93 -0.12 -6.82
N ALA A 10 -5.64 -0.45 -6.90
CA ALA A 10 -4.89 -0.41 -8.15
C ALA A 10 -5.46 -1.36 -9.21
N LEU A 11 -5.91 -2.55 -8.80
CA LEU A 11 -6.59 -3.50 -9.70
C LEU A 11 -7.91 -2.92 -10.22
N LEU A 12 -8.73 -2.30 -9.37
CA LEU A 12 -9.96 -1.63 -9.81
C LEU A 12 -9.65 -0.52 -10.82
N ILE A 13 -8.66 0.34 -10.54
CA ILE A 13 -8.23 1.40 -11.46
C ILE A 13 -7.81 0.79 -12.80
N ALA A 14 -6.99 -0.26 -12.78
CA ALA A 14 -6.50 -0.93 -13.98
C ALA A 14 -7.63 -1.50 -14.85
N THR A 15 -8.76 -1.93 -14.25
CA THR A 15 -9.94 -2.39 -15.01
C THR A 15 -10.65 -1.27 -15.79
N LYS A 16 -10.39 0.00 -15.48
CA LYS A 16 -11.11 1.15 -16.05
C LYS A 16 -10.26 1.99 -17.00
N ILE A 17 -9.01 1.59 -17.25
CA ILE A 17 -8.07 2.36 -18.07
C ILE A 17 -7.36 1.47 -19.08
N THR A 18 -6.88 2.08 -20.16
CA THR A 18 -6.11 1.41 -21.22
C THR A 18 -4.67 1.91 -21.33
N ASN A 19 -4.34 3.03 -20.68
CA ASN A 19 -3.02 3.65 -20.77
C ASN A 19 -2.15 3.25 -19.55
N PRO A 20 -1.03 2.51 -19.74
CA PRO A 20 -0.16 2.10 -18.64
C PRO A 20 0.47 3.27 -17.87
N PHE A 21 0.81 4.37 -18.55
CA PHE A 21 1.37 5.56 -17.89
C PHE A 21 0.35 6.22 -16.99
N LEU A 22 -0.90 6.34 -17.45
CA LEU A 22 -2.00 6.80 -16.59
C LEU A 22 -2.20 5.84 -15.40
N GLY A 23 -2.06 4.54 -15.62
CA GLY A 23 -2.10 3.53 -14.56
C GLY A 23 -1.04 3.74 -13.49
N LEU A 24 0.21 3.97 -13.90
CA LEU A 24 1.29 4.29 -12.96
C LEU A 24 0.94 5.49 -12.08
N VAL A 25 0.51 6.59 -12.70
CA VAL A 25 0.18 7.83 -12.00
C VAL A 25 -1.00 7.64 -11.05
N LEU A 26 -2.09 7.02 -11.52
CA LEU A 26 -3.27 6.77 -10.69
C LEU A 26 -2.99 5.77 -9.57
N GLY A 27 -2.10 4.79 -9.78
CA GLY A 27 -1.61 3.89 -8.72
C GLY A 27 -0.88 4.65 -7.61
N ILE A 28 0.04 5.54 -7.97
CA ILE A 28 0.75 6.38 -6.99
C ILE A 28 -0.24 7.28 -6.23
N LEU A 29 -1.18 7.90 -6.93
CA LEU A 29 -2.16 8.79 -6.30
C LEU A 29 -3.11 8.01 -5.37
N SER A 30 -3.56 6.82 -5.77
CA SER A 30 -4.43 6.00 -4.95
C SER A 30 -3.75 5.56 -3.65
N HIS A 31 -2.45 5.30 -3.68
CA HIS A 31 -1.67 5.03 -2.48
C HIS A 31 -1.83 6.15 -1.45
N PHE A 32 -1.50 7.39 -1.83
CA PHE A 32 -1.59 8.55 -0.94
C PHE A 32 -3.01 8.84 -0.45
N ILE A 33 -4.02 8.63 -1.30
CA ILE A 33 -5.42 8.80 -0.90
C ILE A 33 -5.81 7.77 0.17
N LEU A 34 -5.37 6.53 0.00
CA LEU A 34 -5.70 5.44 0.93
C LEU A 34 -4.90 5.54 2.22
N ASP A 35 -3.69 6.09 2.19
CA ASP A 35 -2.89 6.33 3.39
C ASP A 35 -3.50 7.34 4.36
N PHE A 36 -4.43 8.20 3.90
CA PHE A 36 -5.23 9.01 4.81
C PHE A 36 -6.09 8.16 5.74
N ILE A 37 -6.45 6.95 5.34
CA ILE A 37 -7.27 6.06 6.15
C ILE A 37 -6.37 5.47 7.25
N PRO A 38 -6.63 5.75 8.53
CA PRO A 38 -5.79 5.24 9.61
C PRO A 38 -5.82 3.71 9.58
N HIS A 39 -4.73 3.04 9.97
CA HIS A 39 -4.61 1.57 9.87
C HIS A 39 -3.92 0.92 11.08
N GLY A 40 -3.58 1.70 12.10
CA GLY A 40 -3.31 1.21 13.46
C GLY A 40 -1.92 0.63 13.71
N GLU A 41 -0.94 0.91 12.85
CA GLU A 41 0.40 0.31 12.90
C GLU A 41 1.36 1.04 13.84
N ASP A 42 1.32 2.37 13.87
CA ASP A 42 2.37 3.17 14.51
C ASP A 42 2.43 3.02 16.03
N GLY A 43 1.27 3.01 16.69
CA GLY A 43 1.22 2.93 18.15
C GLY A 43 1.66 1.59 18.73
N ALA A 44 1.50 0.47 18.01
CA ALA A 44 1.77 -0.86 18.57
C ALA A 44 3.23 -1.29 18.37
N ILE A 45 3.84 -0.91 17.24
CA ILE A 45 5.21 -1.29 16.87
C ILE A 45 6.21 -0.33 17.53
N ALA A 46 5.96 0.99 17.50
CA ALA A 46 6.83 1.98 18.11
C ALA A 46 6.95 1.77 19.64
N ASN A 47 5.85 1.45 20.31
CA ASN A 47 5.84 1.24 21.77
C ASN A 47 6.56 -0.03 22.23
N LYS A 48 6.79 -1.01 21.35
CA LYS A 48 7.51 -2.26 21.68
C LYS A 48 8.98 -2.23 21.28
N ALA A 49 9.38 -1.33 20.39
CA ALA A 49 10.74 -1.25 19.89
C ALA A 49 11.66 -0.56 20.92
N LYS A 50 12.79 -1.19 21.24
CA LYS A 50 13.78 -0.62 22.18
C LYS A 50 14.71 0.40 21.53
N THR A 51 14.83 0.36 20.21
CA THR A 51 15.70 1.21 19.39
C THR A 51 15.04 1.53 18.05
N HIS A 52 15.44 2.63 17.42
CA HIS A 52 15.03 2.96 16.05
C HIS A 52 15.35 1.83 15.05
N LYS A 53 16.52 1.19 15.20
CA LYS A 53 16.91 0.05 14.36
C LYS A 53 15.98 -1.14 14.54
N SER A 54 15.60 -1.48 15.77
CA SER A 54 14.64 -2.59 16.01
C SER A 54 13.26 -2.26 15.48
N MET A 55 12.83 -1.00 15.56
CA MET A 55 11.56 -0.53 15.00
C MET A 55 11.55 -0.72 13.48
N LEU A 56 12.57 -0.20 12.79
CA LEU A 56 12.71 -0.33 11.33
C LEU A 56 12.77 -1.80 10.89
N MET A 57 13.47 -2.67 11.63
CA MET A 57 13.52 -4.10 11.30
C MET A 57 12.15 -4.77 11.47
N SER A 58 11.40 -4.43 12.53
CA SER A 58 10.03 -4.94 12.70
C SER A 58 9.10 -4.47 11.58
N MET A 59 9.17 -3.19 11.19
CA MET A 59 8.41 -2.66 10.06
C MET A 59 8.81 -3.36 8.75
N PHE A 60 10.11 -3.58 8.52
CA PHE A 60 10.59 -4.31 7.35
C PHE A 60 10.05 -5.74 7.28
N TYR A 61 10.05 -6.48 8.39
CA TYR A 61 9.48 -7.83 8.41
C TYR A 61 7.97 -7.84 8.14
N LEU A 62 7.23 -6.87 8.69
CA LEU A 62 5.80 -6.73 8.41
C LEU A 62 5.53 -6.39 6.95
N ALA A 63 6.29 -5.44 6.39
CA ALA A 63 6.22 -5.08 4.98
C ALA A 63 6.54 -6.28 4.08
N LEU A 64 7.53 -7.11 4.43
CA LEU A 64 7.85 -8.32 3.66
C LEU A 64 6.70 -9.34 3.65
N VAL A 65 6.06 -9.54 4.81
CA VAL A 65 4.88 -10.41 4.91
C VAL A 65 3.72 -9.86 4.08
N ASP A 66 3.49 -8.56 4.14
CA ASP A 66 2.41 -7.91 3.37
C ASP A 66 2.68 -7.91 1.87
N ILE A 67 3.92 -7.68 1.41
CA ILE A 67 4.31 -7.86 0.00
C ILE A 67 4.01 -9.29 -0.46
N LEU A 68 4.30 -10.30 0.36
CA LEU A 68 4.02 -11.69 0.02
C LEU A 68 2.51 -11.94 -0.10
N ILE A 69 1.72 -11.46 0.85
CA ILE A 69 0.25 -11.57 0.81
C ILE A 69 -0.32 -10.85 -0.40
N ALA A 70 0.12 -9.61 -0.66
CA ALA A 70 -0.31 -8.81 -1.80
C ALA A 70 0.06 -9.48 -3.14
N SER A 71 1.24 -10.13 -3.21
CA SER A 71 1.68 -10.88 -4.39
C SER A 71 0.84 -12.14 -4.63
N ILE A 72 0.52 -12.89 -3.57
CA ILE A 72 -0.37 -14.05 -3.65
C ILE A 72 -1.77 -13.60 -4.08
N PHE A 73 -2.28 -12.51 -3.49
CA PHE A 73 -3.55 -11.92 -3.86
C PHE A 73 -3.58 -11.49 -5.34
N LEU A 74 -2.54 -10.81 -5.83
CA LEU A 74 -2.40 -10.42 -7.22
C LEU A 74 -2.38 -11.64 -8.16
N PHE A 75 -1.66 -12.69 -7.78
CA PHE A 75 -1.62 -13.94 -8.54
C PHE A 75 -3.00 -14.60 -8.64
N ILE A 76 -3.72 -14.73 -7.52
CA ILE A 76 -5.09 -15.26 -7.49
C ILE A 76 -6.02 -14.40 -8.34
N PHE A 77 -5.90 -13.07 -8.26
CA PHE A 77 -6.68 -12.16 -9.07
C PHE A 77 -6.46 -12.42 -10.57
N PHE A 78 -5.21 -12.52 -11.02
CA PHE A 78 -4.92 -12.77 -12.44
C PHE A 78 -5.37 -14.14 -12.92
N TRP A 79 -5.30 -15.16 -12.05
CA TRP A 79 -5.84 -16.48 -12.34
C TRP A 79 -7.35 -16.43 -12.64
N GLN A 80 -8.10 -15.63 -11.88
CA GLN A 80 -9.55 -15.54 -11.99
C GLN A 80 -10.04 -14.53 -13.03
N TYR A 81 -9.42 -13.36 -13.11
CA TYR A 81 -9.88 -12.23 -13.94
C TYR A 81 -9.40 -12.32 -15.38
N GLN A 82 -8.22 -12.89 -15.62
CA GLN A 82 -7.61 -13.08 -16.95
C GLN A 82 -7.65 -11.81 -17.84
N PRO A 83 -6.97 -10.71 -17.45
CA PRO A 83 -7.02 -9.46 -18.19
C PRO A 83 -6.37 -9.57 -19.57
N ASP A 84 -6.95 -8.91 -20.58
CA ASP A 84 -6.36 -8.83 -21.93
C ASP A 84 -4.99 -8.13 -21.95
N HIS A 85 -4.77 -7.19 -21.01
CA HIS A 85 -3.59 -6.32 -20.97
C HIS A 85 -2.91 -6.31 -19.60
N TYR A 86 -2.19 -7.38 -19.27
CA TYR A 86 -1.45 -7.52 -18.00
C TYR A 86 -0.53 -6.34 -17.67
N LEU A 87 0.09 -5.69 -18.67
CA LEU A 87 1.03 -4.59 -18.44
C LEU A 87 0.39 -3.44 -17.65
N ILE A 88 -0.86 -3.07 -17.96
CA ILE A 88 -1.55 -1.97 -17.29
C ILE A 88 -1.76 -2.30 -15.81
N PHE A 89 -2.15 -3.54 -15.51
CA PHE A 89 -2.35 -4.00 -14.15
C PHE A 89 -1.04 -3.99 -13.36
N PHE A 90 0.03 -4.56 -13.92
CA PHE A 90 1.34 -4.57 -13.26
C PHE A 90 1.87 -3.17 -12.98
N VAL A 91 1.79 -2.26 -13.95
CA VAL A 91 2.29 -0.89 -13.79
C VAL A 91 1.44 -0.10 -12.79
N THR A 92 0.13 -0.30 -12.76
CA THR A 92 -0.77 0.36 -11.80
C THR A 92 -0.53 -0.13 -10.37
N VAL A 93 -0.39 -1.45 -10.18
CA VAL A 93 -0.06 -2.05 -8.87
C VAL A 93 1.34 -1.64 -8.41
N PHE A 94 2.32 -1.67 -9.32
CA PHE A 94 3.67 -1.20 -9.01
C PHE A 94 3.66 0.28 -8.59
N GLY A 95 2.87 1.11 -9.27
CA GLY A 95 2.67 2.51 -8.90
C GLY A 95 2.11 2.68 -7.49
N SER A 96 1.17 1.84 -7.07
CA SER A 96 0.61 1.92 -5.71
C SER A 96 1.53 1.40 -4.61
N TRP A 97 2.54 0.57 -4.95
CA TRP A 97 3.55 0.11 -4.00
C TRP A 97 4.77 1.04 -3.92
N LEU A 98 5.00 1.83 -4.96
CA LEU A 98 6.19 2.65 -5.12
C LEU A 98 6.44 3.61 -3.94
N PRO A 99 5.43 4.29 -3.36
CA PRO A 99 5.67 5.20 -2.24
C PRO A 99 6.21 4.50 -0.99
N ASP A 100 5.66 3.35 -0.60
CA ASP A 100 6.16 2.54 0.54
C ASP A 100 7.58 2.02 0.30
N LEU A 101 7.83 1.52 -0.91
CA LEU A 101 9.17 1.05 -1.30
C LEU A 101 10.18 2.20 -1.25
N ALA A 102 9.78 3.40 -1.68
CA ALA A 102 10.61 4.59 -1.63
C ALA A 102 10.86 5.03 -0.18
N TRP A 103 9.83 5.09 0.66
CA TRP A 103 9.94 5.43 2.08
C TRP A 103 10.88 4.46 2.81
N GLY A 104 10.64 3.14 2.67
CA GLY A 104 11.45 2.11 3.30
C GLY A 104 12.91 2.14 2.84
N SER A 105 13.15 2.41 1.55
CA SER A 105 14.50 2.57 1.00
C SER A 105 15.22 3.79 1.59
N VAL A 106 14.53 4.92 1.75
CA VAL A 106 15.11 6.13 2.35
C VAL A 106 15.48 5.89 3.80
N GLU A 107 14.60 5.28 4.58
CA GLU A 107 14.84 4.99 6.00
C GLU A 107 15.96 3.95 6.21
N MET A 108 15.98 2.87 5.42
CA MET A 108 17.00 1.83 5.54
C MET A 108 18.40 2.29 5.08
N PHE A 109 18.48 2.99 3.94
CA PHE A 109 19.75 3.38 3.32
C PHE A 109 20.16 4.83 3.62
N LYS A 110 19.35 5.58 4.36
CA LYS A 110 19.58 7.00 4.72
C LYS A 110 19.78 7.91 3.50
N LEU A 111 18.99 7.70 2.45
CA LEU A 111 19.10 8.42 1.18
C LEU A 111 18.50 9.83 1.28
N LYS A 112 19.33 10.81 1.62
CA LYS A 112 18.89 12.20 1.84
C LYS A 112 18.20 12.86 0.64
N THR A 113 18.52 12.44 -0.59
CA THR A 113 17.97 13.00 -1.83
C THR A 113 16.45 12.81 -1.96
N PHE A 114 15.89 11.77 -1.33
CA PHE A 114 14.47 11.43 -1.42
C PHE A 114 13.71 11.70 -0.12
N ASN A 115 14.28 12.51 0.78
CA ASN A 115 13.66 12.80 2.07
C ASN A 115 12.32 13.53 1.96
N TRP A 116 12.06 14.19 0.83
CA TRP A 116 10.77 14.81 0.54
C TRP A 116 9.63 13.78 0.44
N VAL A 117 9.91 12.55 -0.02
CA VAL A 117 8.92 11.46 -0.07
C VAL A 117 8.50 11.08 1.33
N VAL A 118 9.47 10.96 2.25
CA VAL A 118 9.22 10.65 3.67
C VAL A 118 8.40 11.75 4.33
N ILE A 119 8.73 13.03 4.06
CA ILE A 119 7.96 14.17 4.57
C ILE A 119 6.54 14.16 4.03
N LEU A 120 6.34 13.88 2.75
CA LEU A 120 5.01 13.81 2.13
C LEU A 120 4.19 12.66 2.73
N HIS A 121 4.77 11.47 2.83
CA HIS A 121 4.12 10.28 3.36
C HIS A 121 3.66 10.50 4.81
N HIS A 122 4.54 10.99 5.70
CA HIS A 122 4.16 11.30 7.09
C HIS A 122 3.09 12.40 7.17
N LYS A 123 3.19 13.48 6.39
CA LYS A 123 2.15 14.54 6.38
C LYS A 123 0.77 14.02 6.00
N ILE A 124 0.72 13.05 5.09
CA ILE A 124 -0.52 12.43 4.64
C ILE A 124 -1.07 11.52 5.73
N HIS A 125 -0.21 10.67 6.29
CA HIS A 125 -0.56 9.77 7.37
C HIS A 125 -1.10 10.51 8.61
N ASP A 126 -0.47 11.63 8.97
CA ASP A 126 -0.80 12.42 10.15
C ASP A 126 -1.99 13.37 9.95
N LEU A 127 -2.64 13.38 8.78
CA LEU A 127 -3.70 14.35 8.47
C LEU A 127 -4.95 14.17 9.34
N LEU A 128 -5.30 12.93 9.68
CA LEU A 128 -6.49 12.64 10.49
C LEU A 128 -6.18 12.49 11.99
N ASP A 129 -4.93 12.20 12.37
CA ASP A 129 -4.48 12.00 13.77
C ASP A 129 -5.38 11.06 14.59
N ILE A 130 -5.88 9.99 13.96
CA ILE A 130 -6.73 8.99 14.62
C ILE A 130 -5.90 7.73 14.87
N THR A 131 -5.67 7.42 16.15
CA THR A 131 -5.01 6.17 16.54
C THR A 131 -6.04 5.14 17.01
N TYR A 132 -6.01 3.94 16.44
CA TYR A 132 -6.79 2.81 16.91
C TYR A 132 -6.01 1.50 16.79
N SER A 133 -6.52 0.42 17.39
CA SER A 133 -5.86 -0.89 17.36
C SER A 133 -5.82 -1.51 15.95
N ILE A 134 -4.67 -2.08 15.57
CA ILE A 134 -4.47 -2.80 14.29
C ILE A 134 -5.59 -3.77 13.92
N LYS A 135 -6.31 -4.34 14.90
CA LYS A 135 -7.46 -5.22 14.66
C LYS A 135 -8.57 -4.53 13.86
N TYR A 136 -8.87 -3.28 14.18
CA TYR A 136 -9.86 -2.49 13.45
C TYR A 136 -9.35 -2.11 12.05
N GLY A 137 -8.03 -1.90 11.92
CA GLY A 137 -7.38 -1.61 10.64
C GLY A 137 -7.51 -2.77 9.68
N LEU A 138 -7.24 -3.98 10.16
CA LEU A 138 -7.41 -5.22 9.40
C LEU A 138 -8.87 -5.43 8.95
N ILE A 139 -9.86 -5.14 9.82
CA ILE A 139 -11.27 -5.23 9.45
C ILE A 139 -11.63 -4.23 8.35
N LEU A 140 -11.19 -2.97 8.49
CA LEU A 140 -11.45 -1.92 7.52
C LEU A 140 -10.81 -2.23 6.18
N GLN A 141 -9.58 -2.73 6.18
CA GLN A 141 -8.86 -3.15 4.97
C GLN A 141 -9.54 -4.35 4.30
N ALA A 142 -9.98 -5.34 5.07
CA ALA A 142 -10.71 -6.48 4.53
C ALA A 142 -12.04 -6.05 3.89
N ALA A 143 -12.79 -5.16 4.54
CA ALA A 143 -14.01 -4.57 3.99
C ALA A 143 -13.73 -3.77 2.71
N PHE A 144 -12.64 -2.98 2.70
CA PHE A 144 -12.22 -2.21 1.54
C PHE A 144 -11.84 -3.10 0.36
N ILE A 145 -11.04 -4.14 0.60
CA ILE A 145 -10.67 -5.13 -0.44
C ILE A 145 -11.93 -5.80 -1.00
N ALA A 146 -12.85 -6.24 -0.14
CA ALA A 146 -14.11 -6.85 -0.57
C ALA A 146 -14.94 -5.89 -1.44
N LEU A 147 -15.00 -4.61 -1.07
CA LEU A 147 -15.67 -3.58 -1.86
C LEU A 147 -14.99 -3.37 -3.22
N MET A 148 -13.66 -3.28 -3.29
CA MET A 148 -12.94 -3.13 -4.56
C MET A 148 -13.20 -4.32 -5.48
N LEU A 149 -13.14 -5.55 -4.96
CA LEU A 149 -13.45 -6.75 -5.73
C LEU A 149 -14.91 -6.72 -6.20
N PHE A 150 -15.87 -6.40 -5.32
CA PHE A 150 -17.27 -6.26 -5.70
C PHE A 150 -17.47 -5.31 -6.89
N LEU A 151 -16.78 -4.15 -6.89
CA LEU A 151 -16.83 -3.16 -7.98
C LEU A 151 -16.09 -3.58 -9.28
N ILE A 152 -15.23 -4.60 -9.22
CA ILE A 152 -14.55 -5.16 -10.40
C ILE A 152 -15.48 -6.13 -11.13
N TRP A 153 -16.22 -6.96 -10.39
CA TRP A 153 -17.09 -8.00 -10.96
C TRP A 153 -18.56 -7.59 -11.16
N ASN A 154 -18.95 -6.37 -10.76
CA ASN A 154 -20.28 -5.79 -11.01
C ASN A 154 -20.14 -4.45 -11.73
#